data_AF-A0A7J8GU16-F1
#
_entry.id   AF-A0A7J8GU16-F1
#
_cell.length_a   1.000
_cell.length_b   1.000
_cell.length_c   1.000
_cell.angle_alpha   90.00
_cell.angle_beta   90.00
_cell.angle_gamma   90.00
#
_symmetry.space_group_name_H-M   'P 1'
#
loop_
_entity.id
_entity.type
_entity.pdbx_description
1 polymer ?
#
loop_
_entity_poly.entity_id
_entity_poly.type
_entity_poly.pdbx_seq_one_letter_code
_entity_poly.pdbx_strand_id
1 'polypeptide(L)'
;MAAITTKVLRVNAEKILEDFSKRQQLKFKKDPPIAAVTTAVQELLRLAQAYPAGPPTLDPVNDLQLKDVSVVEGGLRARKLEELIRGAQCVHSPRFHAQYLKLRERIQVQKEMERLRFLLSDQSLLLLPEYHQRVEVLRTLGYVDEAGTVKLAGRVACAMSSHELLLTELMFDNALSALRPEEIAALLSGLVCQSPGDTGEQLPSTLKQGVERVCAVAKRIGEVQVACGLNQTVEEFVGELNFGLVGVVYEWARGMPFSELAGLSRTPEGLVVRCIQRLAEMCRSLRGAARLIGEPVLGAKMETAATLLRRDIVFAASLYTQ
;
A
#
# COMPACT_ATOMS: atom_id res chain seq x y z
N MET A 1 5.55 -16.16 36.60
CA MET A 1 6.91 -15.76 36.22
C MET A 1 7.70 -17.04 36.02
N ALA A 2 8.32 -17.24 34.86
CA ALA A 2 9.16 -18.40 34.60
C ALA A 2 10.62 -17.97 34.76
N ALA A 3 11.43 -18.79 35.42
CA ALA A 3 12.84 -18.53 35.65
C ALA A 3 13.64 -19.83 35.47
N ILE A 4 14.92 -19.71 35.09
CA ILE A 4 15.84 -20.84 35.02
C ILE A 4 16.45 -21.01 36.41
N THR A 5 16.44 -22.23 36.94
CA THR A 5 17.03 -22.54 38.24
C THR A 5 18.47 -23.02 38.11
N THR A 6 19.29 -22.84 39.15
CA THR A 6 20.63 -23.44 39.25
C THR A 6 20.58 -24.96 39.49
N LYS A 7 19.40 -25.53 39.74
CA LYS A 7 19.23 -26.96 40.04
C LYS A 7 19.00 -27.77 38.77
N VAL A 8 19.71 -28.89 38.68
CA VAL A 8 19.61 -29.84 37.56
C VAL A 8 18.97 -31.12 38.05
N LEU A 9 17.89 -31.55 37.41
CA LEU A 9 17.25 -32.84 37.65
C LEU A 9 17.66 -33.83 36.57
N ARG A 10 18.21 -34.97 36.98
CA ARG A 10 18.54 -36.06 36.05
C ARG A 10 17.29 -36.91 35.84
N VAL A 11 16.64 -36.74 34.69
CA VAL A 11 15.43 -37.47 34.30
C VAL A 11 15.59 -38.08 32.91
N ASN A 12 14.91 -39.19 32.65
CA ASN A 12 14.87 -39.78 31.31
C ASN A 12 13.77 -39.09 30.49
N ALA A 13 14.13 -37.99 29.82
CA ALA A 13 13.19 -37.15 29.08
C ALA A 13 12.51 -37.89 27.92
N GLU A 14 13.25 -38.73 27.19
CA GLU A 14 12.72 -39.51 26.06
C GLU A 14 11.56 -40.40 26.49
N LYS A 15 11.75 -41.20 27.56
CA LYS A 15 10.71 -42.06 28.10
C LYS A 15 9.49 -41.29 28.62
N ILE A 16 9.69 -40.11 29.20
CA ILE A 16 8.60 -39.25 29.67
C ILE A 16 7.77 -38.72 28.50
N LEU A 17 8.42 -38.31 27.41
CA LEU A 17 7.75 -37.84 26.20
C LEU A 17 7.02 -38.97 25.46
N GLU A 18 7.61 -40.16 25.41
CA GLU A 18 6.96 -41.36 24.87
C GLU A 18 5.71 -41.74 25.67
N ASP A 19 5.79 -41.73 27.01
CA ASP A 19 4.64 -41.97 27.90
C ASP A 19 3.54 -40.94 27.68
N PHE A 20 3.90 -39.66 27.63
CA PHE A 20 2.94 -38.58 27.36
C PHE A 20 2.22 -38.78 26.02
N SER A 21 2.98 -39.06 24.95
CA SER A 21 2.46 -39.26 23.60
C SER A 21 1.55 -40.49 23.52
N LYS A 22 1.95 -41.60 24.14
CA LYS A 22 1.15 -42.83 24.21
C LYS A 22 -0.18 -42.59 24.94
N ARG A 23 -0.16 -41.84 26.04
CA ARG A 23 -1.36 -41.56 26.86
C ARG A 23 -2.31 -40.52 26.25
N GLN A 24 -1.93 -39.85 25.16
CA GLN A 24 -2.87 -39.07 24.34
C GLN A 24 -3.84 -39.97 23.54
N GLN A 25 -3.49 -41.24 23.32
CA GLN A 25 -4.36 -42.19 22.62
C GLN A 25 -5.49 -42.66 23.54
N LEU A 26 -6.73 -42.66 23.05
CA LEU A 26 -7.94 -43.03 23.82
C LEU A 26 -7.81 -44.40 24.52
N LYS A 27 -7.11 -45.35 23.90
CA LYS A 27 -6.89 -46.71 24.42
C LYS A 27 -5.99 -46.76 25.65
N PHE A 28 -5.00 -45.86 25.76
CA PHE A 28 -3.98 -45.88 26.83
C PHE A 28 -4.13 -44.69 27.81
N LYS A 29 -5.18 -43.88 27.66
CA LYS A 29 -5.43 -42.68 28.47
C LYS A 29 -5.51 -42.97 29.98
N LYS A 30 -5.98 -44.16 30.36
CA LYS A 30 -6.11 -44.61 31.76
C LYS A 30 -4.90 -45.40 32.27
N ASP A 31 -3.90 -45.65 31.43
CA ASP A 31 -2.70 -46.36 31.86
C ASP A 31 -1.97 -45.54 32.94
N PRO A 32 -1.40 -46.19 33.97
CA PRO A 32 -0.60 -45.51 34.98
C PRO A 32 0.70 -44.96 34.34
N PRO A 33 1.24 -43.83 34.84
CA PRO A 33 2.52 -43.31 34.38
C PRO A 33 3.62 -44.34 34.57
N ILE A 34 4.53 -44.46 33.59
CA ILE A 34 5.70 -45.31 33.73
C ILE A 34 6.63 -44.83 34.86
N ALA A 35 7.50 -45.73 35.33
CA ALA A 35 8.46 -45.45 36.40
C ALA A 35 9.29 -44.17 36.18
N ALA A 36 9.70 -43.88 34.93
CA ALA A 36 10.46 -42.66 34.61
C ALA A 36 9.69 -41.37 34.93
N VAL A 37 8.38 -41.33 34.69
CA VAL A 37 7.52 -40.19 35.03
C VAL A 37 7.35 -40.09 36.54
N THR A 38 7.09 -41.21 37.20
CA THR A 38 6.95 -41.27 38.67
C THR A 38 8.22 -40.80 39.39
N THR A 39 9.40 -41.23 38.93
CA THR A 39 10.70 -40.77 39.46
C THR A 39 10.88 -39.26 39.25
N ALA A 40 10.55 -38.73 38.06
CA ALA A 40 10.66 -37.29 37.80
C ALA A 40 9.72 -36.46 38.69
N VAL A 41 8.49 -36.92 38.90
CA VAL A 41 7.52 -36.28 39.81
C VAL A 41 8.03 -36.31 41.26
N GLN A 42 8.58 -37.43 41.71
CA GLN A 42 9.15 -37.54 43.06
C GLN A 42 10.34 -36.59 43.27
N GLU A 43 11.23 -36.47 42.28
CA GLU A 43 12.34 -35.52 42.33
C GLU A 43 11.87 -34.06 42.34
N LEU A 44 10.83 -33.73 41.56
CA LEU A 44 10.20 -32.40 41.57
C LEU A 44 9.53 -32.10 42.92
N LEU A 45 8.84 -33.08 43.52
CA LEU A 45 8.24 -32.94 44.85
C LEU A 45 9.31 -32.72 45.91
N ARG A 46 10.41 -33.48 45.86
CA ARG A 46 11.54 -33.29 46.78
C ARG A 46 12.16 -31.90 46.64
N LEU A 47 12.27 -31.41 45.40
CA LEU A 47 12.75 -30.05 45.13
C LEU A 47 11.80 -28.99 45.70
N ALA A 48 10.48 -29.13 45.49
CA ALA A 48 9.49 -28.19 46.02
C ALA A 48 9.47 -28.16 47.56
N GLN A 49 9.63 -29.32 48.19
CA GLN A 49 9.71 -29.43 49.66
C GLN A 49 10.99 -28.80 50.22
N ALA A 50 12.13 -29.00 49.54
CA ALA A 50 13.41 -28.43 49.94
C ALA A 50 13.45 -26.90 49.77
N TYR A 51 12.65 -26.34 48.85
CA TYR A 51 12.59 -24.91 48.56
C TYR A 51 11.14 -24.37 48.55
N PRO A 52 10.51 -24.17 49.74
CA PRO A 52 9.11 -23.72 49.83
C PRO A 52 8.85 -22.34 49.22
N ALA A 53 9.87 -21.48 49.20
CA ALA A 53 9.82 -20.16 48.58
C ALA A 53 10.24 -20.16 47.08
N GLY A 54 10.56 -21.33 46.53
CA GLY A 54 11.11 -21.51 45.19
C GLY A 54 12.63 -21.73 45.19
N PRO A 55 13.16 -22.53 44.23
CA PRO A 55 14.59 -22.81 44.15
C PRO A 55 15.38 -21.59 43.67
N PRO A 56 16.70 -21.51 43.94
CA PRO A 56 17.56 -20.44 43.45
C PRO A 56 17.53 -20.34 41.92
N THR A 57 17.41 -19.13 41.41
CA THR A 57 17.31 -18.80 39.98
C THR A 57 18.65 -18.28 39.44
N LEU A 58 18.90 -18.54 38.16
CA LEU A 58 20.06 -18.02 37.43
C LEU A 58 19.77 -16.60 36.95
N ASP A 59 20.73 -15.72 37.18
CA ASP A 59 20.71 -14.37 36.66
C ASP A 59 21.17 -14.34 35.19
N PRO A 60 20.37 -13.79 34.26
CA PRO A 60 20.72 -13.76 32.84
C PRO A 60 22.04 -13.00 32.54
N VAL A 61 22.38 -12.00 33.34
CA VAL A 61 23.55 -11.14 33.11
C VAL A 61 24.77 -11.68 33.85
N ASN A 62 24.62 -11.97 35.15
CA ASN A 62 25.73 -12.37 36.00
C ASN A 62 26.09 -13.85 35.84
N ASP A 63 25.10 -14.74 35.74
CA ASP A 63 25.34 -16.19 35.73
C ASP A 63 25.42 -16.75 34.32
N LEU A 64 24.55 -16.29 33.42
CA LEU A 64 24.53 -16.72 32.00
C LEU A 64 25.42 -15.86 31.09
N GLN A 65 26.00 -14.77 31.62
CA GLN A 65 26.93 -13.89 30.89
C GLN A 65 26.34 -13.35 29.58
N LEU A 66 25.02 -13.12 29.54
CA LEU A 66 24.36 -12.53 28.37
C LEU A 66 24.64 -11.03 28.32
N LYS A 67 25.35 -10.59 27.28
CA LYS A 67 25.84 -9.21 27.12
C LYS A 67 25.01 -8.36 26.14
N ASP A 68 23.95 -8.93 25.58
CA ASP A 68 23.06 -8.19 24.69
C ASP A 68 22.41 -7.02 25.46
N VAL A 69 22.45 -5.83 24.87
CA VAL A 69 21.98 -4.60 25.51
C VAL A 69 20.52 -4.72 25.95
N SER A 70 19.66 -5.30 25.11
CA SER A 70 18.23 -5.47 25.42
C SER A 70 18.00 -6.41 26.61
N VAL A 71 18.83 -7.45 26.74
CA VAL A 71 18.77 -8.42 27.84
C VAL A 71 19.23 -7.78 29.15
N VAL A 72 20.32 -7.02 29.12
CA VAL A 72 20.84 -6.31 30.29
C VAL A 72 19.84 -5.26 30.79
N GLU A 73 19.28 -4.45 29.88
CA GLU A 73 18.26 -3.46 30.22
C GLU A 73 16.98 -4.10 30.78
N GLY A 74 16.51 -5.19 30.15
CA GLY A 74 15.36 -5.96 30.62
C GLY A 74 15.58 -6.54 32.02
N GLY A 75 16.76 -7.10 32.27
CA GLY A 75 17.15 -7.64 33.58
C GLY A 75 17.20 -6.58 34.68
N LEU A 76 17.83 -5.43 34.42
CA LEU A 76 17.86 -4.30 35.36
C LEU A 76 16.45 -3.78 35.67
N ARG A 77 15.60 -3.66 34.64
CA ARG A 77 14.20 -3.24 34.81
C ARG A 77 13.40 -4.23 35.66
N ALA A 78 13.56 -5.53 35.44
CA ALA A 78 12.88 -6.56 36.22
C ALA A 78 13.27 -6.48 37.70
N ARG A 79 14.56 -6.37 38.03
CA ARG A 79 15.04 -6.22 39.42
C ARG A 79 14.46 -4.98 40.09
N LYS A 80 14.49 -3.83 39.40
CA LYS A 80 13.90 -2.58 39.91
C LYS A 80 12.40 -2.74 40.18
N LEU A 81 11.66 -3.42 39.30
CA LEU A 81 10.23 -3.67 39.50
C LEU A 81 9.96 -4.61 40.68
N GLU A 82 10.77 -5.66 40.87
CA GLU A 82 10.66 -6.54 42.03
C GLU A 82 10.87 -5.78 43.34
N GLU A 83 11.89 -4.92 43.40
CA GLU A 83 12.14 -4.06 44.57
C GLU A 83 10.95 -3.14 44.87
N LEU A 84 10.39 -2.51 43.82
CA LEU A 84 9.21 -1.66 43.96
C LEU A 84 7.98 -2.44 44.45
N ILE A 85 7.78 -3.67 43.96
CA ILE A 85 6.68 -4.53 44.41
C ILE A 85 6.86 -4.92 45.87
N ARG A 86 8.08 -5.28 46.30
CA ARG A 86 8.37 -5.61 47.70
C ARG A 86 8.15 -4.41 48.64
N GLY A 87 8.39 -3.19 48.15
CA GLY A 87 8.14 -1.95 48.89
C GLY A 87 6.68 -1.49 48.88
N ALA A 88 5.80 -2.11 48.11
CA ALA A 88 4.42 -1.68 47.96
C ALA A 88 3.55 -2.12 49.14
N GLN A 89 2.96 -1.19 49.88
CA GLN A 89 2.10 -1.52 51.02
C GLN A 89 0.80 -2.23 50.60
N CYS A 90 0.33 -2.00 49.37
CA CYS A 90 -0.94 -2.53 48.89
C CYS A 90 -0.93 -4.05 48.74
N VAL A 91 0.21 -4.68 48.41
CA VAL A 91 0.30 -6.13 48.19
C VAL A 91 0.12 -6.95 49.48
N HIS A 92 0.28 -6.30 50.64
CA HIS A 92 0.10 -6.91 51.95
C HIS A 92 -1.33 -6.77 52.50
N SER A 93 -2.20 -6.02 51.82
CA SER A 93 -3.60 -5.89 52.23
C SER A 93 -4.36 -7.20 52.01
N PRO A 94 -5.15 -7.69 52.99
CA PRO A 94 -6.00 -8.87 52.80
C PRO A 94 -7.09 -8.63 51.74
N ARG A 95 -7.37 -7.37 51.39
CA ARG A 95 -8.32 -6.98 50.35
C ARG A 95 -7.65 -6.74 48.99
N PHE A 96 -6.33 -6.90 48.88
CA PHE A 96 -5.58 -6.60 47.67
C PHE A 96 -6.16 -7.31 46.45
N HIS A 97 -6.44 -8.62 46.57
CA HIS A 97 -6.99 -9.39 45.46
C HIS A 97 -8.30 -8.81 44.93
N ALA A 98 -9.27 -8.54 45.82
CA ALA A 98 -10.57 -7.98 45.44
C ALA A 98 -10.45 -6.56 44.87
N GLN A 99 -9.57 -5.73 45.44
CA GLN A 99 -9.33 -4.36 44.96
C GLN A 99 -8.62 -4.33 43.61
N TYR A 100 -7.64 -5.21 43.42
CA TYR A 100 -6.90 -5.35 42.16
C TYR A 100 -7.80 -5.81 41.01
N LEU A 101 -8.72 -6.75 41.27
CA LEU A 101 -9.72 -7.16 40.27
C LEU A 101 -10.60 -5.98 39.83
N LYS A 102 -11.13 -5.18 40.78
CA LYS A 102 -11.91 -3.97 40.47
C LYS A 102 -11.10 -2.94 39.69
N LEU A 103 -9.83 -2.72 40.06
CA LEU A 103 -8.93 -1.83 39.34
C LEU A 103 -8.71 -2.32 37.91
N ARG A 104 -8.48 -3.63 37.72
CA ARG A 104 -8.30 -4.24 36.40
C ARG A 104 -9.54 -4.05 35.52
N GLU A 105 -10.74 -4.29 36.05
CA GLU A 105 -12.00 -4.05 35.34
C GLU A 105 -12.12 -2.59 34.93
N ARG A 106 -11.87 -1.66 35.85
CA ARG A 106 -11.87 -0.22 35.54
C ARG A 106 -10.88 0.13 34.41
N ILE A 107 -9.65 -0.38 34.48
CA ILE A 107 -8.63 -0.10 33.46
C ILE A 107 -9.06 -0.67 32.10
N GLN A 108 -9.69 -1.85 32.06
CA GLN A 108 -10.20 -2.42 30.82
C GLN A 108 -11.31 -1.55 30.21
N VAL A 109 -12.26 -1.10 31.03
CA VAL A 109 -13.32 -0.20 30.58
C VAL A 109 -12.75 1.14 30.10
N GLN A 110 -11.77 1.71 30.81
CA GLN A 110 -11.12 2.96 30.39
C GLN A 110 -10.41 2.81 29.03
N LYS A 111 -9.66 1.73 28.82
CA LYS A 111 -9.02 1.44 27.53
C LYS A 111 -10.05 1.29 26.41
N GLU A 112 -11.18 0.64 26.69
CA GLU A 112 -12.23 0.48 25.70
C GLU A 112 -12.91 1.82 25.38
N MET A 113 -13.14 2.67 26.38
CA MET A 113 -13.64 4.03 26.16
C MET A 113 -12.67 4.87 25.32
N GLU A 114 -11.37 4.81 25.60
CA GLU A 114 -10.33 5.50 24.81
C GLU A 114 -10.33 5.01 23.35
N ARG A 115 -10.40 3.68 23.14
CA ARG A 115 -10.49 3.08 21.81
C ARG A 115 -11.74 3.53 21.05
N LEU A 116 -12.90 3.50 21.69
CA LEU A 116 -14.16 3.92 21.07
C LEU A 116 -14.18 5.42 20.77
N ARG A 117 -13.65 6.26 21.66
CA ARG A 117 -13.49 7.69 21.40
C ARG A 117 -12.57 7.96 20.20
N PHE A 118 -11.48 7.22 20.08
CA PHE A 118 -10.60 7.31 18.91
C PHE A 118 -11.36 6.94 17.62
N LEU A 119 -12.06 5.80 17.61
CA LEU A 119 -12.83 5.35 16.45
C LEU A 119 -13.93 6.33 16.00
N LEU A 120 -14.54 7.05 16.95
CA LEU A 120 -15.56 8.06 16.67
C LEU A 120 -14.99 9.42 16.28
N SER A 121 -13.68 9.64 16.43
CA SER A 121 -13.04 10.90 16.08
C SER A 121 -12.68 10.95 14.60
N ASP A 122 -12.57 12.15 14.04
CA ASP A 122 -12.09 12.37 12.67
C ASP A 122 -10.69 11.79 12.43
N GLN A 123 -9.91 11.55 13.50
CA GLN A 123 -8.61 10.91 13.43
C GLN A 123 -8.70 9.42 13.05
N SER A 124 -9.87 8.77 13.20
CA SER A 124 -10.10 7.42 12.67
C SER A 124 -10.34 7.43 11.15
N LEU A 125 -10.74 8.58 10.61
CA LEU A 125 -10.98 8.78 9.19
C LEU A 125 -9.66 9.17 8.51
N LEU A 126 -8.78 8.19 8.35
CA LEU A 126 -7.45 8.34 7.75
C LEU A 126 -7.46 9.16 6.44
N LEU A 127 -8.55 9.05 5.66
CA LEU A 127 -8.70 9.67 4.33
C LEU A 127 -9.46 11.00 4.32
N LEU A 128 -10.07 11.44 5.44
CA LEU A 128 -10.86 12.68 5.46
C LEU A 128 -10.01 13.94 5.19
N PRO A 129 -8.79 14.07 5.74
CA PRO A 129 -7.92 15.20 5.41
C PRO A 129 -7.60 15.25 3.91
N GLU A 130 -7.21 14.12 3.32
CA GLU A 130 -6.90 14.05 1.89
C GLU A 130 -8.12 14.35 1.01
N TYR A 131 -9.32 13.88 1.41
CA TYR A 131 -10.57 14.23 0.74
C TYR A 131 -10.78 15.74 0.67
N HIS A 132 -10.61 16.46 1.78
CA HIS A 132 -10.76 17.91 1.80
C HIS A 132 -9.71 18.61 0.93
N GLN A 133 -8.46 18.14 0.95
CA GLN A 133 -7.40 18.67 0.09
C GLN A 133 -7.74 18.49 -1.40
N ARG A 134 -8.24 17.32 -1.80
CA ARG A 134 -8.67 17.05 -3.19
C ARG A 134 -9.87 17.90 -3.59
N VAL A 135 -10.85 18.10 -2.70
CA VAL A 135 -11.97 19.02 -2.95
C VAL A 135 -11.45 20.44 -3.16
N GLU A 136 -10.46 20.88 -2.39
CA GLU A 136 -9.88 22.21 -2.53
C GLU A 136 -9.11 22.39 -3.85
N VAL A 137 -8.40 21.36 -4.32
CA VAL A 137 -7.80 21.34 -5.67
C VAL A 137 -8.88 21.55 -6.72
N LEU A 138 -10.00 20.81 -6.64
CA LEU A 138 -11.10 20.92 -7.59
C LEU A 138 -11.78 22.30 -7.55
N ARG A 139 -11.88 22.95 -6.38
CA ARG A 139 -12.38 24.33 -6.28
C ARG A 139 -11.40 25.32 -6.90
N THR A 140 -10.11 25.19 -6.58
CA THR A 140 -9.04 26.07 -7.07
C THR A 140 -8.93 26.02 -8.60
N LEU A 141 -9.05 24.84 -9.20
CA LEU A 141 -9.08 24.67 -10.66
C LEU A 141 -10.44 25.02 -11.29
N GLY A 142 -11.46 25.35 -10.50
CA GLY A 142 -12.78 25.72 -11.02
C GLY A 142 -13.61 24.56 -11.57
N TYR A 143 -13.40 23.34 -11.06
CA TYR A 143 -14.19 22.15 -11.40
C TYR A 143 -15.46 22.06 -10.55
N VAL A 144 -15.41 22.62 -9.33
CA VAL A 144 -16.51 22.71 -8.37
C VAL A 144 -16.62 24.17 -7.90
N ASP A 145 -17.83 24.64 -7.58
CA ASP A 145 -18.03 25.95 -6.95
C ASP A 145 -17.97 25.88 -5.40
N GLU A 146 -18.08 27.04 -4.75
CA GLU A 146 -18.11 27.14 -3.28
C GLU A 146 -19.27 26.36 -2.63
N ALA A 147 -20.38 26.19 -3.36
CA ALA A 147 -21.54 25.44 -2.90
C ALA A 147 -21.42 23.93 -3.10
N GLY A 148 -20.33 23.45 -3.73
CA GLY A 148 -20.13 22.03 -4.04
C GLY A 148 -20.77 21.57 -5.36
N THR A 149 -21.25 22.49 -6.19
CA THR A 149 -21.86 22.18 -7.49
C THR A 149 -20.79 21.95 -8.55
N VAL A 150 -20.92 20.85 -9.30
CA VAL A 150 -19.98 20.49 -10.38
C VAL A 150 -20.17 21.43 -11.59
N LYS A 151 -19.10 22.09 -12.01
CA LYS A 151 -19.05 22.99 -13.18
C LYS A 151 -18.83 22.21 -14.49
N LEU A 152 -18.79 22.92 -15.62
CA LEU A 152 -18.55 22.29 -16.93
C LEU A 152 -17.25 21.48 -16.97
N ALA A 153 -16.14 22.03 -16.48
CA ALA A 153 -14.85 21.33 -16.42
C ALA A 153 -14.94 20.04 -15.59
N GLY A 154 -15.64 20.07 -14.45
CA GLY A 154 -15.93 18.88 -13.65
C GLY A 154 -16.73 17.82 -14.41
N ARG A 155 -17.78 18.22 -15.14
CA ARG A 155 -18.58 17.29 -15.97
C ARG A 155 -17.77 16.68 -17.11
N VAL A 156 -16.86 17.44 -17.70
CA VAL A 156 -15.92 16.96 -18.73
C VAL A 156 -14.96 15.95 -18.14
N ALA A 157 -14.36 16.24 -16.99
CA ALA A 157 -13.48 15.31 -16.29
C ALA A 157 -14.17 14.00 -15.91
N CYS A 158 -15.45 14.04 -15.51
CA CYS A 158 -16.23 12.82 -15.26
C CYS A 158 -16.41 11.91 -16.49
N ALA A 159 -16.17 12.41 -17.71
CA ALA A 159 -16.21 11.59 -18.92
C ALA A 159 -14.88 10.85 -19.18
N MET A 160 -13.81 11.19 -18.47
CA MET A 160 -12.50 10.54 -18.57
C MET A 160 -12.41 9.37 -17.60
N SER A 161 -11.70 8.31 -18.00
CA SER A 161 -11.44 7.14 -17.17
C SER A 161 -10.11 7.20 -16.41
N SER A 162 -9.21 8.09 -16.81
CA SER A 162 -7.89 8.30 -16.21
C SER A 162 -7.34 9.68 -16.57
N HIS A 163 -6.42 10.20 -15.75
CA HIS A 163 -5.78 11.51 -15.93
C HIS A 163 -6.79 12.64 -16.21
N GLU A 164 -7.87 12.65 -15.43
CA GLU A 164 -9.09 13.42 -15.69
C GLU A 164 -8.82 14.93 -15.69
N LEU A 165 -8.01 15.41 -14.74
CA LEU A 165 -7.62 16.82 -14.67
C LEU A 165 -6.75 17.21 -15.85
N LEU A 166 -5.66 16.47 -16.08
CA LEU A 166 -4.68 16.78 -17.14
C LEU A 166 -5.33 16.79 -18.53
N LEU A 167 -6.13 15.76 -18.85
CA LEU A 167 -6.83 15.69 -20.13
C LEU A 167 -7.82 16.84 -20.30
N THR A 168 -8.57 17.17 -19.25
CA THR A 168 -9.54 18.26 -19.29
C THR A 168 -8.84 19.61 -19.49
N GLU A 169 -7.77 19.90 -18.74
CA GLU A 169 -6.97 21.11 -18.90
C GLU A 169 -6.36 21.21 -20.31
N LEU A 170 -5.83 20.13 -20.87
CA LEU A 170 -5.31 20.11 -22.25
C LEU A 170 -6.39 20.44 -23.31
N MET A 171 -7.65 20.05 -23.06
CA MET A 171 -8.77 20.40 -23.91
C MET A 171 -9.12 21.89 -23.80
N PHE A 172 -9.20 22.43 -22.58
CA PHE A 172 -9.52 23.85 -22.35
C PHE A 172 -8.40 24.80 -22.83
N ASP A 173 -7.14 24.39 -22.72
CA ASP A 173 -5.97 25.10 -23.27
C ASP A 173 -5.87 25.01 -24.81
N ASN A 174 -6.78 24.27 -25.45
CA ASN A 174 -6.77 24.02 -26.89
C ASN A 174 -5.45 23.40 -27.39
N ALA A 175 -4.71 22.70 -26.52
CA ALA A 175 -3.35 22.23 -26.76
C ALA A 175 -3.27 21.15 -27.85
N LEU A 176 -4.38 20.44 -28.09
CA LEU A 176 -4.48 19.34 -29.05
C LEU A 176 -4.98 19.79 -30.43
N SER A 177 -5.65 20.93 -30.53
CA SER A 177 -6.42 21.28 -31.73
C SER A 177 -5.57 21.63 -32.94
N ALA A 178 -4.33 22.10 -32.75
CA ALA A 178 -3.42 22.38 -33.86
C ALA A 178 -2.75 21.11 -34.43
N LEU A 179 -2.78 19.99 -33.69
CA LEU A 179 -2.05 18.78 -34.03
C LEU A 179 -2.84 17.87 -34.96
N ARG A 180 -2.13 17.06 -35.73
CA ARG A 180 -2.72 16.01 -36.57
C ARG A 180 -3.14 14.80 -35.72
N PRO A 181 -4.10 13.97 -36.16
CA PRO A 181 -4.56 12.82 -35.38
C PRO A 181 -3.44 11.87 -34.92
N GLU A 182 -2.43 11.63 -35.77
CA GLU A 182 -1.25 10.81 -35.47
C GLU A 182 -0.39 11.44 -34.36
N GLU A 183 -0.25 12.76 -34.40
CA GLU A 183 0.52 13.51 -33.41
C GLU A 183 -0.19 13.54 -32.06
N ILE A 184 -1.52 13.68 -32.06
CA ILE A 184 -2.32 13.63 -30.83
C ILE A 184 -2.24 12.24 -30.21
N ALA A 185 -2.41 11.18 -31.00
CA ALA A 185 -2.25 9.81 -30.53
C ALA A 185 -0.86 9.58 -29.90
N ALA A 186 0.19 10.03 -30.59
CA ALA A 186 1.55 9.92 -30.10
C ALA A 186 1.74 10.64 -28.76
N LEU A 187 1.28 11.90 -28.62
CA LEU A 187 1.40 12.64 -27.36
C LEU A 187 0.64 11.99 -26.21
N LEU A 188 -0.61 11.57 -26.48
CA LEU A 188 -1.47 10.97 -25.46
C LEU A 188 -0.95 9.60 -24.99
N SER A 189 -0.09 8.92 -25.76
CA SER A 189 0.59 7.71 -25.27
C SER A 189 1.42 7.97 -24.00
N GLY A 190 1.86 9.22 -23.80
CA GLY A 190 2.54 9.69 -22.60
C GLY A 190 1.76 9.48 -21.30
N LEU A 191 0.43 9.46 -21.39
CA LEU A 191 -0.47 9.34 -20.23
C LEU A 191 -0.91 7.89 -19.98
N VAL A 192 -0.45 6.94 -20.79
CA VAL A 192 -0.93 5.55 -20.75
C VAL A 192 0.21 4.55 -20.68
N CYS A 193 1.39 4.94 -21.14
CA CYS A 193 2.59 4.14 -21.10
C CYS A 193 3.03 3.88 -19.65
N GLN A 194 3.17 2.61 -19.29
CA GLN A 194 3.54 2.19 -17.93
C GLN A 194 5.02 1.80 -17.78
N SER A 195 5.78 1.72 -18.88
CA SER A 195 7.16 1.25 -18.87
C SER A 195 8.09 2.32 -19.38
N PRO A 196 9.18 2.66 -18.69
CA PRO A 196 10.17 3.58 -19.23
C PRO A 196 10.66 3.00 -20.56
N GLY A 197 10.39 3.72 -21.64
CA GLY A 197 10.87 3.39 -22.97
C GLY A 197 12.02 4.30 -23.35
N ASP A 198 12.83 3.88 -24.32
CA ASP A 198 13.77 4.80 -24.96
C ASP A 198 12.97 5.82 -25.77
N THR A 199 13.04 7.09 -25.38
CA THR A 199 12.61 8.20 -26.25
C THR A 199 13.44 8.12 -27.52
N GLY A 200 12.88 7.53 -28.58
CA GLY A 200 13.55 7.38 -29.87
C GLY A 200 14.18 8.69 -30.33
N GLU A 201 15.39 8.62 -30.89
CA GLU A 201 16.30 9.77 -31.01
C GLU A 201 15.83 10.90 -31.95
N GLN A 202 14.72 10.76 -32.69
CA GLN A 202 14.23 11.82 -33.59
C GLN A 202 12.70 11.97 -33.60
N LEU A 203 12.15 12.59 -32.55
CA LEU A 203 10.77 13.09 -32.60
C LEU A 203 10.68 14.38 -33.45
N PRO A 204 9.64 14.52 -34.30
CA PRO A 204 9.27 15.78 -34.93
C PRO A 204 9.23 16.95 -33.94
N SER A 205 9.59 18.15 -34.38
CA SER A 205 9.57 19.36 -33.55
C SER A 205 8.18 19.67 -32.97
N THR A 206 7.12 19.37 -33.72
CA THR A 206 5.72 19.52 -33.28
C THR A 206 5.41 18.64 -32.07
N LEU A 207 5.92 17.40 -32.06
CA LEU A 207 5.75 16.47 -30.93
C LEU A 207 6.59 16.87 -29.73
N LYS A 208 7.83 17.33 -29.92
CA LYS A 208 8.65 17.85 -28.81
C LYS A 208 7.97 19.02 -28.10
N GLN A 209 7.46 19.99 -28.86
CA GLN A 209 6.67 21.09 -28.33
C GLN A 209 5.36 20.62 -27.67
N GLY A 210 4.74 19.58 -28.20
CA GLY A 210 3.56 18.96 -27.60
C GLY A 210 3.84 18.36 -26.23
N VAL A 211 4.95 17.62 -26.09
CA VAL A 211 5.41 17.06 -24.81
C VAL A 211 5.69 18.17 -23.81
N GLU A 212 6.41 19.21 -24.21
CA GLU A 212 6.68 20.38 -23.35
C GLU A 212 5.38 21.04 -22.85
N ARG A 213 4.38 21.19 -23.73
CA ARG A 213 3.05 21.73 -23.35
C ARG A 213 2.36 20.82 -22.34
N VAL A 214 2.33 19.51 -22.56
CA VAL A 214 1.72 18.54 -21.62
C VAL A 214 2.39 18.60 -20.26
N CYS A 215 3.73 18.60 -20.22
CA CYS A 215 4.50 18.72 -19.00
C CYS A 215 4.24 20.06 -18.29
N ALA A 216 4.09 21.16 -19.03
CA ALA A 216 3.75 22.45 -18.46
C ALA A 216 2.36 22.47 -17.80
N VAL A 217 1.35 21.84 -18.43
CA VAL A 217 0.02 21.70 -17.81
C VAL A 217 0.10 20.82 -16.56
N ALA A 218 0.78 19.67 -16.64
CA ALA A 218 0.95 18.78 -15.49
C ALA A 218 1.67 19.48 -14.33
N LYS A 219 2.69 20.31 -14.63
CA LYS A 219 3.40 21.10 -13.62
C LYS A 219 2.45 22.08 -12.91
N ARG A 220 1.62 22.82 -13.64
CA ARG A 220 0.64 23.74 -13.03
C ARG A 220 -0.36 23.02 -12.13
N ILE A 221 -0.86 21.85 -12.56
CA ILE A 221 -1.76 21.03 -11.74
C ILE A 221 -1.02 20.55 -10.48
N GLY A 222 0.22 20.07 -10.62
CA GLY A 222 1.06 19.66 -9.49
C GLY A 222 1.31 20.79 -8.48
N GLU A 223 1.58 22.01 -8.96
CA GLU A 223 1.74 23.19 -8.10
C GLU A 223 0.48 23.48 -7.29
N VAL A 224 -0.71 23.36 -7.90
CA VAL A 224 -2.00 23.51 -7.19
C VAL A 224 -2.21 22.39 -6.18
N GLN A 225 -1.88 21.14 -6.52
CA GLN A 225 -1.98 20.00 -5.61
C GLN A 225 -1.12 20.18 -4.35
N VAL A 226 0.13 20.61 -4.54
CA VAL A 226 1.05 20.93 -3.43
C VAL A 226 0.54 22.10 -2.61
N ALA A 227 0.05 23.17 -3.24
CA ALA A 227 -0.50 24.33 -2.55
C ALA A 227 -1.73 23.97 -1.69
N CYS A 228 -2.51 22.97 -2.09
CA CYS A 228 -3.66 22.45 -1.34
C CYS A 228 -3.27 21.41 -0.25
N GLY A 229 -1.97 21.09 -0.12
CA GLY A 229 -1.45 20.23 0.95
C GLY A 229 -1.41 18.72 0.65
N LEU A 230 -1.58 18.32 -0.62
CA LEU A 230 -1.41 16.90 -1.00
C LEU A 230 0.05 16.47 -0.83
N ASN A 231 0.24 15.24 -0.36
CA ASN A 231 1.56 14.65 -0.12
C ASN A 231 2.14 14.01 -1.41
N GLN A 232 2.33 14.84 -2.43
CA GLN A 232 2.98 14.49 -3.70
C GLN A 232 3.69 15.74 -4.22
N THR A 233 4.98 15.62 -4.53
CA THR A 233 5.74 16.73 -5.11
C THR A 233 5.35 16.98 -6.58
N VAL A 234 5.65 18.18 -7.08
CA VAL A 234 5.37 18.53 -8.48
C VAL A 234 6.14 17.61 -9.43
N GLU A 235 7.39 17.31 -9.09
CA GLU A 235 8.27 16.43 -9.84
C GLU A 235 7.76 14.98 -9.87
N GLU A 236 7.24 14.47 -8.75
CA GLU A 236 6.60 13.16 -8.71
C GLU A 236 5.38 13.10 -9.62
N PHE A 237 4.50 14.11 -9.56
CA PHE A 237 3.31 14.17 -10.41
C PHE A 237 3.63 14.24 -11.90
N VAL A 238 4.59 15.09 -12.30
CA VAL A 238 5.04 15.18 -13.70
C VAL A 238 5.76 13.89 -14.12
N GLY A 239 6.50 13.26 -13.20
CA GLY A 239 7.22 12.01 -13.42
C GLY A 239 6.33 10.78 -13.66
N GLU A 240 5.03 10.86 -13.37
CA GLU A 240 4.06 9.83 -13.76
C GLU A 240 3.86 9.75 -15.28
N LEU A 241 4.16 10.83 -16.01
CA LEU A 241 4.06 10.87 -17.46
C LEU A 241 5.25 10.18 -18.12
N ASN A 242 4.97 9.35 -19.12
CA ASN A 242 5.98 8.52 -19.74
C ASN A 242 5.91 8.55 -21.26
N PHE A 243 6.79 9.36 -21.85
CA PHE A 243 6.86 9.60 -23.29
C PHE A 243 7.74 8.59 -24.06
N GLY A 244 8.12 7.47 -23.44
CA GLY A 244 9.01 6.47 -24.05
C GLY A 244 8.44 5.77 -25.29
N LEU A 245 7.12 5.75 -25.47
CA LEU A 245 6.46 5.14 -26.64
C LEU A 245 5.94 6.16 -27.67
N VAL A 246 6.19 7.46 -27.50
CA VAL A 246 5.66 8.51 -28.39
C VAL A 246 6.05 8.25 -29.85
N GLY A 247 7.33 7.92 -30.11
CA GLY A 247 7.81 7.66 -31.47
C GLY A 247 7.19 6.41 -32.09
N VAL A 248 7.07 5.34 -31.29
CA VAL A 248 6.46 4.06 -31.72
C VAL A 248 4.99 4.27 -32.10
N VAL A 249 4.23 4.97 -31.25
CA VAL A 249 2.81 5.24 -31.50
C VAL A 249 2.63 6.18 -32.70
N TYR A 250 3.53 7.16 -32.88
CA TYR A 250 3.50 8.05 -34.04
C TYR A 250 3.65 7.29 -35.36
N GLU A 251 4.65 6.42 -35.47
CA GLU A 251 4.86 5.62 -36.69
C GLU A 251 3.76 4.56 -36.88
N TRP A 252 3.24 3.97 -35.79
CA TRP A 252 2.07 3.10 -35.86
C TRP A 252 0.85 3.84 -36.41
N ALA A 253 0.55 5.04 -35.93
CA ALA A 253 -0.59 5.81 -36.41
C ALA A 253 -0.44 6.22 -37.89
N ARG A 254 0.79 6.32 -38.40
CA ARG A 254 1.11 6.60 -39.81
C ARG A 254 1.05 5.38 -40.72
N GLY A 255 0.76 4.20 -40.19
CA GLY A 255 0.59 2.98 -40.99
C GLY A 255 1.79 2.03 -41.03
N MET A 256 2.84 2.28 -40.23
CA MET A 256 3.99 1.37 -40.17
C MET A 256 3.56 -0.05 -39.74
N PRO A 257 4.10 -1.13 -40.33
CA PRO A 257 3.82 -2.50 -39.92
C PRO A 257 4.36 -2.80 -38.52
N PHE A 258 3.68 -3.67 -37.77
CA PHE A 258 4.09 -4.02 -36.40
C PHE A 258 5.47 -4.69 -36.35
N SER A 259 5.84 -5.46 -37.37
CA SER A 259 7.15 -6.10 -37.50
C SER A 259 8.31 -5.11 -37.54
N GLU A 260 8.10 -3.92 -38.12
CA GLU A 260 9.11 -2.86 -38.18
C GLU A 260 9.13 -2.04 -36.89
N LEU A 261 7.98 -1.85 -36.23
CA LEU A 261 7.89 -1.19 -34.92
C LEU A 261 8.65 -1.92 -33.83
N ALA A 262 8.67 -3.26 -33.84
CA ALA A 262 9.45 -4.06 -32.91
C ALA A 262 10.96 -3.77 -33.00
N GLY A 263 11.45 -3.28 -34.13
CA GLY A 263 12.84 -2.86 -34.31
C GLY A 263 13.16 -1.45 -33.78
N LEU A 264 12.14 -0.61 -33.55
CA LEU A 264 12.31 0.79 -33.13
C LEU A 264 12.39 0.98 -31.62
N SER A 265 11.95 -0.01 -30.83
CA SER A 265 11.95 0.08 -29.37
C SER A 265 12.46 -1.20 -28.75
N ARG A 266 13.19 -1.08 -27.65
CA ARG A 266 13.58 -2.20 -26.79
C ARG A 266 12.44 -2.66 -25.86
N THR A 267 11.26 -2.04 -25.98
CA THR A 267 10.10 -2.34 -25.16
C THR A 267 9.45 -3.65 -25.62
N PRO A 268 9.13 -4.59 -24.71
CA PRO A 268 8.39 -5.80 -25.05
C PRO A 268 7.09 -5.51 -25.82
N GLU A 269 6.84 -6.27 -26.88
CA GLU A 269 5.75 -6.04 -27.83
C GLU A 269 4.37 -6.05 -27.15
N GLY A 270 4.18 -6.90 -26.14
CA GLY A 270 2.95 -6.95 -25.36
C GLY A 270 2.63 -5.66 -24.60
N LEU A 271 3.64 -4.90 -24.20
CA LEU A 271 3.45 -3.58 -23.57
C LEU A 271 3.07 -2.51 -24.60
N VAL A 272 3.65 -2.58 -25.81
CA VAL A 272 3.27 -1.72 -26.93
C VAL A 272 1.80 -1.94 -27.31
N VAL A 273 1.39 -3.20 -27.48
CA VAL A 273 0.00 -3.58 -27.77
C VAL A 273 -0.96 -3.05 -26.71
N ARG A 274 -0.65 -3.26 -25.43
CA ARG A 274 -1.48 -2.77 -24.31
C ARG A 274 -1.57 -1.26 -24.27
N CYS A 275 -0.46 -0.56 -24.53
CA CYS A 275 -0.42 0.90 -24.60
C CYS A 275 -1.37 1.41 -25.71
N ILE A 276 -1.28 0.86 -26.92
CA ILE A 276 -2.13 1.25 -28.05
C ILE A 276 -3.61 0.96 -27.79
N GLN A 277 -3.94 -0.19 -27.19
CA GLN A 277 -5.34 -0.54 -26.86
C GLN A 277 -5.96 0.46 -25.88
N ARG A 278 -5.25 0.78 -24.79
CA ARG A 278 -5.71 1.76 -23.79
C ARG A 278 -5.74 3.17 -24.34
N LEU A 279 -4.80 3.53 -25.21
CA LEU A 279 -4.80 4.81 -25.91
C LEU A 279 -6.05 4.96 -26.80
N ALA A 280 -6.45 3.90 -27.51
CA ALA A 280 -7.68 3.93 -28.30
C ALA A 280 -8.96 4.04 -27.43
N GLU A 281 -8.94 3.59 -26.17
CA GLU A 281 -9.98 3.86 -25.17
C GLU A 281 -9.98 5.32 -24.73
N MET A 282 -8.80 5.87 -24.44
CA MET A 282 -8.64 7.28 -24.08
C MET A 282 -9.14 8.22 -25.20
N CYS A 283 -8.80 7.96 -26.47
CA CYS A 283 -9.30 8.73 -27.61
C CYS A 283 -10.84 8.69 -27.72
N ARG A 284 -11.47 7.54 -27.42
CA ARG A 284 -12.94 7.44 -27.41
C ARG A 284 -13.56 8.28 -26.29
N SER A 285 -12.97 8.27 -25.11
CA SER A 285 -13.41 9.09 -23.97
C SER A 285 -13.28 10.58 -24.30
N LEU A 286 -12.15 11.00 -24.86
CA LEU A 286 -11.90 12.38 -25.31
C LEU A 286 -12.86 12.83 -26.42
N ARG A 287 -13.22 11.96 -27.37
CA ARG A 287 -14.27 12.25 -28.35
C ARG A 287 -15.61 12.55 -27.67
N GLY A 288 -15.97 11.78 -26.65
CA GLY A 288 -17.17 12.01 -25.84
C GLY A 288 -17.14 13.37 -25.16
N ALA A 289 -16.03 13.70 -24.49
CA ALA A 289 -15.82 15.00 -23.86
C ALA A 289 -15.84 16.17 -24.84
N ALA A 290 -15.22 16.04 -26.02
CA ALA A 290 -15.20 17.09 -27.03
C ALA A 290 -16.62 17.48 -27.47
N ARG A 291 -17.55 16.51 -27.53
CA ARG A 291 -18.97 16.77 -27.80
C ARG A 291 -19.65 17.54 -26.67
N LEU A 292 -19.30 17.26 -25.41
CA LEU A 292 -19.86 17.96 -24.25
C LEU A 292 -19.43 19.43 -24.19
N ILE A 293 -18.19 19.72 -24.61
CA ILE A 293 -17.65 21.09 -24.68
C ILE A 293 -18.20 21.84 -25.91
N GLY A 294 -18.62 21.12 -26.95
CA GLY A 294 -19.05 21.71 -28.21
C GLY A 294 -17.90 21.92 -29.20
N GLU A 295 -16.85 21.10 -29.14
CA GLU A 295 -15.67 21.17 -30.00
C GLU A 295 -15.66 20.02 -31.04
N PRO A 296 -16.41 20.14 -32.16
CA PRO A 296 -16.59 19.04 -33.11
C PRO A 296 -15.31 18.68 -33.86
N VAL A 297 -14.40 19.65 -34.07
CA VAL A 297 -13.14 19.42 -34.79
C VAL A 297 -12.22 18.50 -33.98
N LEU A 298 -12.06 18.78 -32.68
CA LEU A 298 -11.31 17.90 -31.78
C LEU A 298 -11.96 16.51 -31.71
N GLY A 299 -13.30 16.46 -31.61
CA GLY A 299 -14.04 15.20 -31.60
C GLY A 299 -13.81 14.35 -32.86
N ALA A 300 -13.76 14.97 -34.04
CA ALA A 300 -13.44 14.29 -35.29
C ALA A 300 -11.98 13.79 -35.31
N LYS A 301 -11.03 14.62 -34.86
CA LYS A 301 -9.62 14.22 -34.75
C LYS A 301 -9.42 13.04 -33.81
N MET A 302 -10.12 13.02 -32.67
CA MET A 302 -10.07 11.90 -31.72
C MET A 302 -10.64 10.62 -32.32
N GLU A 303 -11.70 10.71 -33.11
CA GLU A 303 -12.25 9.55 -33.83
C GLU A 303 -11.24 9.02 -34.85
N THR A 304 -10.65 9.90 -35.66
CA THR A 304 -9.62 9.51 -36.63
C THR A 304 -8.43 8.87 -35.93
N ALA A 305 -7.92 9.45 -34.84
CA ALA A 305 -6.84 8.89 -34.06
C ALA A 305 -7.18 7.47 -33.54
N ALA A 306 -8.39 7.27 -32.99
CA ALA A 306 -8.84 5.96 -32.54
C ALA A 306 -8.89 4.92 -33.67
N THR A 307 -9.30 5.32 -34.88
CA THR A 307 -9.31 4.45 -36.06
C THR A 307 -7.90 4.09 -36.52
N LEU A 308 -6.98 5.07 -36.57
CA LEU A 308 -5.58 4.84 -36.98
C LEU A 308 -4.84 3.86 -36.06
N LEU A 309 -5.18 3.87 -34.77
CA LEU A 309 -4.62 2.95 -33.78
C LEU A 309 -5.17 1.53 -33.92
N ARG A 310 -6.40 1.36 -34.41
CA ARG A 310 -7.13 0.08 -34.49
C ARG A 310 -6.79 -0.71 -35.75
N ARG A 311 -5.58 -1.28 -35.80
CA ARG A 311 -5.11 -2.09 -36.94
C ARG A 311 -4.52 -3.42 -36.50
N ASP A 312 -4.60 -4.39 -37.41
CA ASP A 312 -3.87 -5.66 -37.40
C ASP A 312 -3.85 -6.39 -36.03
N ILE A 313 -2.67 -6.90 -35.66
CA ILE A 313 -2.43 -7.76 -34.50
C ILE A 313 -2.80 -7.11 -33.15
N VAL A 314 -2.81 -5.77 -33.09
CA VAL A 314 -3.07 -5.03 -31.85
C VAL A 314 -4.53 -5.18 -31.41
N PHE A 315 -5.45 -5.44 -32.35
CA PHE A 315 -6.88 -5.62 -32.08
C PHE A 315 -7.40 -6.99 -32.54
N ALA A 316 -6.52 -7.98 -32.68
CA ALA A 316 -6.93 -9.35 -32.90
C ALA A 316 -7.81 -9.85 -31.75
N ALA A 317 -8.89 -10.58 -32.07
CA ALA A 317 -9.81 -11.11 -31.08
C ALA A 317 -9.09 -12.09 -30.14
N SER A 318 -9.42 -12.04 -28.84
CA SER A 318 -8.91 -12.99 -27.87
C SER A 318 -9.37 -14.41 -28.23
N LEU A 319 -8.47 -15.38 -28.12
CA LEU A 319 -8.77 -16.80 -28.33
C LEU A 319 -9.76 -17.35 -27.29
N TYR A 320 -9.97 -16.67 -26.17
CA TYR A 320 -10.93 -17.04 -25.12
C TYR A 320 -12.35 -16.52 -25.36
N THR A 321 -12.52 -15.60 -26.31
CA THR A 321 -13.82 -14.97 -26.64
C THR A 321 -14.35 -15.41 -28.01
N GLN A 322 -13.72 -16.42 -28.63
CA GLN A 322 -14.22 -17.09 -29.82
C GLN A 322 -15.15 -18.25 -29.45
#